data_AF-A0A2V8QXD9-F1
#
_entry.id   AF-A0A2V8QXD9-F1
#
_cell.length_a   1.000
_cell.length_b   1.000
_cell.length_c   1.000
_cell.angle_alpha   90.00
_cell.angle_beta   90.00
_cell.angle_gamma   90.00
#
_symmetry.space_group_name_H-M   'P 1'
#
loop_
_entity.id
_entity.type
_entity.pdbx_description
1 polymer ?
#
loop_
_entity_poly.entity_id
_entity_poly.type
_entity_poly.pdbx_seq_one_letter_code
_entity_poly.pdbx_strand_id
1 'polypeptide(L)'
;MEVDARTDIFSLGVVIYEMVAGCLPFAGSNANEIMANILNDKEALPLARYNQEAPAELERIIGKALRKNRDERYHTVQDLLLDLKALKQNLEFEAHVSRSAPASTRADRLTASVGPSMAAPAQTAPPTFEDSRAHPTSSAEYVVSGIKQHKLAAGLIVIALVISVAGLSFYLYRRNTEVAVESIAVLPFENQSHDPNSDYLSDGVTESIINSLTQLPNLKVIARSSVFRYKGKETDPFAVGKELGVRAVLTGRIMQRGDSIVISTELLDVRENKQLWGEQYSKKVSDLLSVQRDIAKEITGNLRLTLSGEEQSRVGKHYTDNAEAYQLYLQGRFYWNKRTEDSYQTAIEFFRHAIERDP
;
A
#
# COMPACT_ATOMS: atom_id res chain seq x y z
N MET A 1 -4.83 29.64 11.18
CA MET A 1 -3.36 29.53 11.02
C MET A 1 -3.07 29.44 9.54
N GLU A 2 -2.27 30.35 8.99
CA GLU A 2 -1.77 30.20 7.61
C GLU A 2 -0.84 29.00 7.53
N VAL A 3 -1.06 28.13 6.57
CA VAL A 3 -0.17 27.01 6.25
C VAL A 3 0.83 27.51 5.21
N ASP A 4 2.12 27.24 5.43
CA ASP A 4 3.17 27.60 4.49
C ASP A 4 4.09 26.40 4.18
N ALA A 5 5.05 26.59 3.26
CA ALA A 5 5.97 25.56 2.78
C ALA A 5 6.82 24.89 3.87
N ARG A 6 6.93 25.47 5.08
CA ARG A 6 7.60 24.84 6.24
C ARG A 6 6.82 23.64 6.78
N THR A 7 5.58 23.45 6.32
CA THR A 7 4.78 22.24 6.56
C THR A 7 5.36 21.05 5.80
N ASP A 8 5.78 21.25 4.55
CA ASP A 8 6.42 20.20 3.75
C ASP A 8 7.79 19.80 4.32
N ILE A 9 8.53 20.76 4.88
CA ILE A 9 9.79 20.52 5.59
C ILE A 9 9.57 19.61 6.81
N PHE A 10 8.49 19.83 7.57
CA PHE A 10 8.14 18.96 8.70
C PHE A 10 7.79 17.55 8.23
N SER A 11 6.95 17.42 7.20
CA SER A 11 6.58 16.13 6.61
C SER A 11 7.81 15.36 6.09
N LEU A 12 8.75 16.05 5.43
CA LEU A 12 10.01 15.45 4.99
C LEU A 12 10.86 14.99 6.17
N GLY A 13 10.94 15.77 7.25
CA GLY A 13 11.62 15.38 8.48
C GLY A 13 11.06 14.08 9.08
N VAL A 14 9.72 13.89 9.03
CA VAL A 14 9.06 12.66 9.48
C VAL A 14 9.49 11.46 8.63
N VAL A 15 9.50 11.62 7.31
CA VAL A 15 9.91 10.54 6.38
C VAL A 15 11.38 10.17 6.58
N ILE A 16 12.28 11.16 6.72
CA ILE A 16 13.70 10.88 6.96
C ILE A 16 13.89 10.18 8.32
N TYR A 17 13.19 10.61 9.36
CA TYR A 17 13.20 9.92 10.65
C TYR A 17 12.79 8.45 10.50
N GLU A 18 11.65 8.20 9.85
CA GLU A 18 11.12 6.85 9.66
C GLU A 18 12.07 5.95 8.85
N MET A 19 12.70 6.48 7.79
CA MET A 19 13.68 5.74 7.00
C MET A 19 14.91 5.31 7.83
N VAL A 20 15.30 6.10 8.83
CA VAL A 20 16.49 5.85 9.66
C VAL A 20 16.16 4.98 10.88
N ALA A 21 15.02 5.23 11.52
CA ALA A 21 14.61 4.58 12.77
C ALA A 21 13.71 3.35 12.56
N GLY A 22 13.11 3.18 11.38
CA GLY A 22 12.14 2.13 11.08
C GLY A 22 10.77 2.33 11.75
N CYS A 23 10.53 3.48 12.38
CA CYS A 23 9.27 3.83 13.02
C CYS A 23 9.02 5.34 12.98
N LEU A 24 7.76 5.75 13.19
CA LEU A 24 7.39 7.17 13.22
C LEU A 24 8.00 7.92 14.43
N PRO A 25 8.32 9.21 14.29
CA PRO A 25 8.85 10.04 15.38
C PRO A 25 7.84 10.32 16.49
N PHE A 26 6.54 10.27 16.17
CA PHE A 26 5.45 10.47 17.12
C PHE A 26 4.51 9.26 17.07
N ALA A 27 4.62 8.37 18.05
CA ALA A 27 3.76 7.20 18.16
C ALA A 27 2.51 7.51 19.01
N GLY A 28 1.39 6.83 18.73
CA GLY A 28 0.15 6.85 19.50
C GLY A 28 -0.72 5.65 19.14
N SER A 29 -1.59 5.23 20.05
CA SER A 29 -2.47 4.07 19.85
C SER A 29 -3.60 4.34 18.84
N ASN A 30 -3.85 5.61 18.52
CA ASN A 30 -4.85 6.07 17.57
C ASN A 30 -4.49 7.46 17.00
N ALA A 31 -5.21 7.89 15.96
CA ALA A 31 -4.94 9.15 15.27
C ALA A 31 -5.05 10.40 16.18
N ASN A 32 -5.99 10.41 17.13
CA ASN A 32 -6.15 11.53 18.06
C ASN A 32 -4.96 11.62 19.02
N GLU A 33 -4.45 10.48 19.48
CA GLU A 33 -3.28 10.43 20.34
C GLU A 33 -2.00 10.86 19.59
N ILE A 34 -1.84 10.45 18.33
CA ILE A 34 -0.74 10.92 17.48
C ILE A 34 -0.83 12.44 17.30
N MET A 35 -2.03 12.96 17.01
CA MET A 35 -2.24 14.40 16.84
C MET A 35 -1.99 15.18 18.14
N ALA A 36 -2.46 14.67 19.28
CA ALA A 36 -2.16 15.22 20.60
C ALA A 36 -0.65 15.17 20.90
N ASN A 37 0.04 14.07 20.59
CA ASN A 37 1.49 13.95 20.76
C ASN A 37 2.27 14.89 19.83
N ILE A 38 1.73 15.20 18.64
CA ILE A 38 2.32 16.19 17.75
C ILE A 38 2.15 17.61 18.31
N LEU A 39 1.02 17.91 18.96
CA LEU A 39 0.66 19.24 19.47
C LEU A 39 1.19 19.55 20.88
N ASN A 40 1.36 18.54 21.75
CA ASN A 40 1.68 18.71 23.17
C ASN A 40 3.19 18.65 23.48
N ASP A 41 4.05 19.17 22.59
CA ASP A 41 5.50 19.29 22.79
C ASP A 41 6.25 17.99 23.14
N LYS A 42 5.71 16.82 22.79
CA LYS A 42 6.46 15.58 22.90
C LYS A 42 7.55 15.55 21.83
N GLU A 43 8.81 15.65 22.25
CA GLU A 43 9.96 15.56 21.36
C GLU A 43 10.06 14.17 20.72
N ALA A 44 10.56 14.13 19.48
CA ALA A 44 10.89 12.88 18.82
C ALA A 44 11.98 12.16 19.61
N LEU A 45 11.89 10.83 19.71
CA LEU A 45 12.91 10.05 20.41
C LEU A 45 14.26 10.14 19.66
N PRO A 46 15.40 10.14 20.36
CA PRO A 46 16.71 10.15 19.71
C PRO A 46 16.90 8.99 18.73
N LEU A 47 17.52 9.23 17.57
CA LEU A 47 17.74 8.20 16.55
C LEU A 47 18.67 7.11 17.06
N ALA A 48 19.63 7.48 17.91
CA ALA A 48 20.58 6.56 18.53
C ALA A 48 19.91 5.41 19.31
N ARG A 49 18.63 5.54 19.71
CA ARG A 49 17.86 4.46 20.34
C ARG A 49 17.50 3.33 19.37
N TYR A 50 17.35 3.64 18.09
CA TYR A 50 16.89 2.70 17.06
C TYR A 50 18.01 2.32 16.10
N ASN A 51 18.90 3.26 15.79
CA ASN A 51 20.05 3.05 14.92
C ASN A 51 21.31 3.69 15.54
N GLN A 52 22.16 2.87 16.14
CA GLN A 52 23.40 3.32 16.78
C GLN A 52 24.47 3.79 15.77
N GLU A 53 24.32 3.44 14.49
CA GLU A 53 25.21 3.88 13.42
C GLU A 53 24.78 5.22 12.82
N ALA A 54 23.61 5.76 13.23
CA ALA A 54 23.13 7.04 12.74
C ALA A 54 24.04 8.20 13.19
N PRO A 55 24.54 9.04 12.27
CA PRO A 55 25.38 10.19 12.63
C PRO A 55 24.61 11.20 13.50
N ALA A 56 25.26 11.72 14.54
CA ALA A 56 24.65 12.74 15.42
C ALA A 56 24.20 14.00 14.65
N GLU A 57 24.91 14.35 13.59
CA GLU A 57 24.56 15.47 12.72
C GLU A 57 23.25 15.22 11.94
N LEU A 58 22.96 13.97 11.57
CA LEU A 58 21.68 13.60 10.96
C LEU A 58 20.53 13.81 11.96
N GLU A 59 20.73 13.42 13.21
CA GLU A 59 19.76 13.64 14.28
C GLU A 59 19.50 15.13 14.50
N ARG A 60 20.53 15.97 14.50
CA ARG A 60 20.40 17.43 14.60
C ARG A 60 19.56 18.01 13.44
N ILE A 61 19.81 17.57 12.21
CA ILE A 61 19.10 18.03 11.01
C ILE A 61 17.62 17.66 11.09
N ILE A 62 17.32 16.40 11.41
CA ILE A 62 15.95 15.89 11.55
C ILE A 62 15.23 16.60 12.70
N GLY A 63 15.89 16.76 13.85
CA GLY A 63 15.34 17.49 15.00
C GLY A 63 14.96 18.93 14.66
N LYS A 64 15.77 19.63 13.86
CA LYS A 64 15.45 20.99 13.39
C LYS A 64 14.26 21.01 12.41
N ALA A 65 14.13 20.01 11.53
CA ALA A 65 12.98 19.90 10.64
C ALA A 65 11.67 19.60 11.41
N LEU A 66 11.76 18.86 12.51
CA LEU A 66 10.62 18.43 13.34
C LEU A 66 10.23 19.44 14.45
N ARG A 67 10.82 20.64 14.48
CA ARG A 67 10.45 21.69 15.46
C ARG A 67 8.96 22.03 15.35
N LYS A 68 8.26 22.09 16.48
CA LYS A 68 6.81 22.38 16.51
C LYS A 68 6.54 23.83 16.09
N ASN A 69 7.28 24.75 16.68
CA ASN A 69 7.31 26.14 16.26
C ASN A 69 7.90 26.27 14.84
N ARG A 70 7.15 26.89 13.93
CA ARG A 70 7.56 27.05 12.53
C ARG A 70 8.75 27.99 12.36
N ASP A 71 8.96 28.90 13.30
CA ASP A 71 10.05 29.88 13.23
C ASP A 71 11.40 29.28 13.69
N GLU A 72 11.34 28.12 14.36
CA GLU A 72 12.52 27.34 14.75
C GLU A 72 12.91 26.29 13.69
N ARG A 73 12.06 26.07 12.69
CA ARG A 73 12.35 25.17 11.55
C ARG A 73 13.27 25.86 10.53
N TYR A 74 13.75 25.07 9.58
CA TYR A 74 14.29 25.63 8.35
C TYR A 74 13.24 26.53 7.68
N HIS A 75 13.68 27.72 7.28
CA HIS A 75 12.81 28.68 6.62
C HIS A 75 12.57 28.27 5.17
N THR A 76 13.56 27.65 4.54
CA THR A 76 13.47 27.13 3.17
C THR A 76 13.94 25.67 3.09
N VAL A 77 13.43 24.94 2.09
CA VAL A 77 13.93 23.59 1.78
C VAL A 77 15.40 23.61 1.33
N GLN A 78 15.87 24.74 0.80
CA GLN A 78 17.24 24.91 0.35
C GLN A 78 18.22 24.88 1.53
N ASP A 79 17.86 25.47 2.67
CA ASP A 79 18.67 25.41 3.90
C ASP A 79 18.81 23.96 4.41
N LEU A 80 17.71 23.21 4.41
CA LEU A 80 17.72 21.79 4.75
C LEU A 80 18.60 20.98 3.77
N LEU A 81 18.50 21.26 2.47
CA LEU A 81 19.30 20.59 1.45
C LEU A 81 20.80 20.86 1.62
N LEU A 82 21.18 22.08 2.01
CA LEU A 82 22.57 22.44 2.27
C LEU A 82 23.13 21.63 3.43
N ASP A 83 22.41 21.55 4.56
CA ASP A 83 22.82 20.75 5.72
C ASP A 83 22.94 19.25 5.37
N LEU A 84 21.99 18.70 4.60
CA LEU A 84 22.05 17.29 4.15
C LEU A 84 23.23 17.02 3.19
N LYS A 85 23.55 17.96 2.29
CA LYS A 85 24.71 17.84 1.40
C LYS A 85 26.02 17.89 2.17
N ALA A 86 26.14 18.79 3.15
CA ALA A 86 27.30 18.88 4.02
C ALA A 86 27.50 17.58 4.81
N LEU A 87 26.42 17.03 5.36
CA LEU A 87 26.45 15.72 6.03
C LEU A 87 26.93 14.62 5.09
N LYS A 88 26.37 14.52 3.88
CA LYS A 88 26.78 13.52 2.89
C LYS A 88 28.27 13.60 2.58
N GLN A 89 28.80 14.81 2.36
CA GLN A 89 30.22 15.02 2.05
C GLN A 89 31.12 14.60 3.21
N ASN A 90 30.73 14.89 4.46
CA ASN A 90 31.48 14.47 5.64
C ASN A 90 31.52 12.94 5.76
N LEU A 91 30.39 12.26 5.54
CA LEU A 91 30.33 10.78 5.58
C LEU A 91 31.14 10.13 4.44
N GLU A 92 31.08 10.69 3.24
CA GLU A 92 31.91 10.23 2.11
C GLU A 92 33.39 10.39 2.45
N PHE A 93 33.79 11.53 3.03
CA PHE A 93 35.16 11.77 3.47
C PHE A 93 35.61 10.77 4.55
N GLU A 94 34.82 10.55 5.61
CA GLU A 94 35.13 9.58 6.67
C GLU A 94 35.25 8.14 6.14
N ALA A 95 34.39 7.75 5.20
CA ALA A 95 34.45 6.45 4.54
C ALA A 95 35.74 6.30 3.70
N HIS A 96 36.17 7.37 3.02
CA HIS A 96 37.42 7.39 2.26
C HIS A 96 38.66 7.30 3.18
N VAL A 97 38.67 8.02 4.30
CA VAL A 97 39.75 7.98 5.30
C VAL A 97 39.86 6.59 5.93
N SER A 98 38.74 5.97 6.30
CA SER A 98 38.71 4.62 6.89
C SER A 98 39.23 3.53 5.94
N ARG A 99 39.03 3.70 4.63
CA ARG A 99 39.55 2.77 3.59
C ARG A 99 41.04 2.96 3.29
N SER A 100 41.62 4.11 3.66
CA SER A 100 43.01 4.46 3.34
C SER A 100 43.97 4.36 4.53
N ALA A 101 43.50 3.90 5.70
CA ALA A 101 44.36 3.53 6.81
C ALA A 101 45.11 2.21 6.52
N PRO A 102 46.45 2.14 6.65
CA PRO A 102 47.21 0.92 6.37
C PRO A 102 46.95 -0.17 7.42
N ALA A 103 46.66 -1.38 6.95
CA ALA A 103 46.62 -2.58 7.77
C ALA A 103 48.04 -2.96 8.20
N SER A 104 48.48 -2.47 9.36
CA SER A 104 49.67 -3.00 10.02
C SER A 104 49.30 -3.65 11.35
N THR A 105 49.75 -4.90 11.47
CA THR A 105 49.97 -5.71 12.68
C THR A 105 48.84 -6.65 13.11
N ARG A 106 48.77 -7.82 12.48
CA ARG A 106 48.59 -9.09 13.23
C ARG A 106 49.06 -10.33 12.45
N ALA A 107 50.36 -10.41 12.22
CA ALA A 107 51.04 -11.69 12.04
C ALA A 107 51.49 -12.17 13.43
N ASP A 108 50.71 -13.07 14.05
CA ASP A 108 51.25 -14.13 14.89
C ASP A 108 50.13 -15.04 15.42
N ARG A 109 50.01 -16.22 14.80
CA ARG A 109 49.88 -17.49 15.53
C ARG A 109 50.05 -18.65 14.56
N LEU A 110 51.31 -19.08 14.51
CA LEU A 110 51.73 -20.43 14.15
C LEU A 110 50.87 -21.49 14.86
N THR A 111 50.46 -22.52 14.12
CA THR A 111 50.77 -23.91 14.48
C THR A 111 50.73 -24.78 13.23
N ALA A 112 51.89 -25.35 12.93
CA ALA A 112 52.14 -26.34 11.91
C ALA A 112 51.66 -27.73 12.34
N SER A 113 51.27 -28.58 11.38
CA SER A 113 51.59 -30.01 11.44
C SER A 113 51.79 -30.57 10.04
N VAL A 114 53.06 -30.88 9.75
CA VAL A 114 53.56 -31.68 8.63
C VAL A 114 53.40 -33.17 9.01
N GLY A 115 52.94 -34.03 8.10
CA GLY A 115 53.79 -35.09 7.57
C GLY A 115 53.06 -36.40 7.24
N PRO A 116 53.66 -37.29 6.40
CA PRO A 116 52.97 -37.98 5.30
C PRO A 116 53.11 -39.52 5.32
N SER A 117 52.48 -40.24 4.37
CA SER A 117 52.93 -41.60 4.00
C SER A 117 52.58 -41.99 2.57
N MET A 118 53.62 -42.35 1.81
CA MET A 118 53.63 -42.96 0.47
C MET A 118 53.35 -44.47 0.53
N ALA A 119 52.86 -45.06 -0.58
CA ALA A 119 53.62 -46.00 -1.44
C ALA A 119 52.73 -47.05 -2.15
N ALA A 120 52.87 -47.12 -3.49
CA ALA A 120 52.53 -48.25 -4.35
C ALA A 120 53.73 -49.26 -4.39
N PRO A 121 53.73 -50.42 -5.10
CA PRO A 121 53.79 -50.45 -6.57
C PRO A 121 53.17 -51.68 -7.29
N ALA A 122 53.30 -51.63 -8.62
CA ALA A 122 52.76 -52.49 -9.68
C ALA A 122 53.57 -53.77 -10.01
N GLN A 123 52.99 -54.65 -10.86
CA GLN A 123 53.58 -55.56 -11.89
C GLN A 123 52.49 -56.59 -12.32
N THR A 124 52.31 -57.15 -13.52
CA THR A 124 53.17 -57.43 -14.71
C THR A 124 52.27 -57.81 -15.91
N ALA A 125 52.80 -57.77 -17.15
CA ALA A 125 52.12 -58.05 -18.43
C ALA A 125 52.33 -59.51 -18.97
N PRO A 126 52.14 -59.84 -20.27
CA PRO A 126 51.07 -60.66 -20.90
C PRO A 126 51.62 -62.03 -21.45
N PRO A 127 50.97 -62.86 -22.34
CA PRO A 127 50.69 -62.51 -23.76
C PRO A 127 49.55 -63.30 -24.51
N THR A 128 49.35 -62.96 -25.80
CA THR A 128 49.13 -63.87 -26.95
C THR A 128 47.70 -64.31 -27.42
N PHE A 129 47.28 -63.67 -28.52
CA PHE A 129 46.61 -64.12 -29.78
C PHE A 129 45.18 -64.73 -29.86
N GLU A 130 44.50 -64.17 -30.88
CA GLU A 130 43.60 -64.76 -31.89
C GLU A 130 42.09 -65.02 -31.65
N ASP A 131 41.33 -64.13 -32.31
CA ASP A 131 40.33 -64.41 -33.35
C ASP A 131 38.92 -64.96 -32.99
N SER A 132 37.94 -64.16 -33.43
CA SER A 132 36.68 -64.56 -34.04
C SER A 132 35.45 -65.01 -33.21
N ARG A 133 34.36 -64.28 -33.51
CA ARG A 133 32.92 -64.62 -33.51
C ARG A 133 32.06 -64.22 -32.29
N ALA A 134 31.38 -63.09 -32.51
CA ALA A 134 29.92 -62.97 -32.63
C ALA A 134 28.98 -63.07 -31.40
N HIS A 135 28.22 -61.97 -31.26
CA HIS A 135 26.89 -61.75 -30.66
C HIS A 135 26.72 -61.75 -29.13
N PRO A 136 26.57 -60.55 -28.52
CA PRO A 136 25.61 -60.35 -27.45
C PRO A 136 24.21 -60.15 -28.05
N THR A 137 23.33 -61.09 -27.73
CA THR A 137 21.90 -60.89 -27.59
C THR A 137 21.62 -59.73 -26.65
N SER A 138 21.11 -58.59 -27.13
CA SER A 138 20.24 -57.74 -26.33
C SER A 138 19.60 -56.62 -27.16
N SER A 139 18.34 -56.84 -27.53
CA SER A 139 17.26 -55.87 -27.37
C SER A 139 17.52 -54.42 -27.81
N ALA A 140 17.88 -54.21 -29.08
CA ALA A 140 17.80 -52.90 -29.74
C ALA A 140 17.15 -52.97 -31.13
N GLU A 141 16.30 -53.98 -31.37
CA GLU A 141 15.40 -54.02 -32.52
C GLU A 141 13.95 -53.83 -32.07
N TYR A 142 13.64 -52.62 -31.63
CA TYR A 142 12.40 -51.98 -32.05
C TYR A 142 12.61 -50.47 -31.91
N VAL A 143 12.13 -49.71 -32.88
CA VAL A 143 12.11 -48.23 -32.91
C VAL A 143 13.38 -47.51 -33.41
N VAL A 144 14.09 -47.99 -34.44
CA VAL A 144 14.85 -47.07 -35.32
C VAL A 144 14.81 -47.52 -36.78
N SER A 145 13.70 -47.25 -37.48
CA SER A 145 13.73 -47.13 -38.95
C SER A 145 12.65 -46.19 -39.49
N GLY A 146 12.37 -45.08 -38.80
CA GLY A 146 11.41 -44.05 -39.25
C GLY A 146 11.85 -42.59 -39.07
N ILE A 147 13.06 -42.31 -38.55
CA ILE A 147 13.41 -40.95 -38.07
C ILE A 147 14.34 -40.19 -39.03
N LYS A 148 14.91 -40.81 -40.07
CA LYS A 148 15.80 -40.09 -41.01
C LYS A 148 15.09 -39.19 -42.02
N GLN A 149 13.80 -39.41 -42.32
CA GLN A 149 13.04 -38.55 -43.24
C GLN A 149 12.22 -37.44 -42.56
N HIS A 150 12.10 -37.47 -41.23
CA HIS A 150 11.25 -36.53 -40.47
C HIS A 150 12.02 -35.66 -39.48
N LYS A 151 13.33 -35.44 -39.64
CA LYS A 151 14.09 -34.52 -38.76
C LYS A 151 13.50 -33.11 -38.75
N LEU A 152 13.01 -32.64 -39.91
CA LEU A 152 12.30 -31.37 -40.03
C LEU A 152 10.91 -31.41 -39.37
N ALA A 153 10.16 -32.50 -39.56
CA ALA A 153 8.83 -32.65 -38.95
C ALA A 153 8.91 -32.79 -37.41
N ALA A 154 9.92 -33.50 -36.89
CA ALA A 154 10.20 -33.59 -35.46
C ALA A 154 10.61 -32.23 -34.87
N GLY A 155 11.44 -31.46 -35.59
CA GLY A 155 11.76 -30.08 -35.21
C GLY A 155 10.53 -29.17 -35.16
N LEU A 156 9.63 -29.29 -36.15
CA LEU A 156 8.39 -28.52 -36.19
C LEU A 156 7.41 -28.89 -35.06
N ILE A 157 7.34 -30.17 -34.69
CA ILE A 157 6.52 -30.62 -33.55
C ILE A 157 7.07 -30.05 -32.24
N VAL A 158 8.39 -30.03 -32.05
CA VAL A 158 9.01 -29.44 -30.85
C VAL A 158 8.76 -27.93 -30.80
N ILE A 159 8.89 -27.23 -31.93
CA ILE A 159 8.58 -25.79 -32.01
C ILE A 159 7.10 -25.54 -31.71
N ALA A 160 6.19 -26.33 -32.28
CA ALA A 160 4.76 -26.21 -32.02
C ALA A 160 4.42 -26.51 -30.54
N LEU A 161 5.10 -27.46 -29.91
CA LEU A 161 4.97 -27.76 -28.50
C LEU A 161 5.48 -26.60 -27.63
N VAL A 162 6.65 -26.03 -27.96
CA VAL A 162 7.20 -24.86 -27.25
C VAL A 162 6.28 -23.65 -27.40
N ILE A 163 5.75 -23.40 -28.60
CA ILE A 163 4.77 -22.32 -28.83
C ILE A 163 3.47 -22.61 -28.08
N SER A 164 3.02 -23.86 -28.02
CA SER A 164 1.80 -24.23 -27.28
C SER A 164 2.01 -24.10 -25.78
N VAL A 165 3.17 -24.47 -25.25
CA VAL A 165 3.52 -24.34 -23.83
C VAL A 165 3.76 -22.87 -23.46
N ALA A 166 4.42 -22.10 -24.33
CA ALA A 166 4.61 -20.65 -24.13
C ALA A 166 3.28 -19.91 -24.25
N GLY A 167 2.44 -20.28 -25.21
CA GLY A 167 1.09 -19.75 -25.39
C GLY A 167 0.17 -20.11 -24.24
N LEU A 168 0.24 -21.35 -23.74
CA LEU A 168 -0.50 -21.80 -22.56
C LEU A 168 0.02 -21.13 -21.29
N SER A 169 1.34 -20.99 -21.13
CA SER A 169 1.95 -20.27 -20.01
C SER A 169 1.56 -18.81 -20.03
N PHE A 170 1.60 -18.17 -21.21
CA PHE A 170 1.15 -16.79 -21.39
C PHE A 170 -0.36 -16.65 -21.14
N TYR A 171 -1.17 -17.61 -21.61
CA TYR A 171 -2.61 -17.64 -21.37
C TYR A 171 -2.94 -17.81 -19.88
N LEU A 172 -2.25 -18.71 -19.17
CA LEU A 172 -2.40 -18.92 -17.74
C LEU A 172 -1.86 -17.72 -16.93
N TYR A 173 -0.74 -17.14 -17.34
CA TYR A 173 -0.17 -15.94 -16.72
C TYR A 173 -1.09 -14.73 -16.89
N ARG A 174 -1.67 -14.55 -18.09
CA ARG A 174 -2.62 -13.47 -18.42
C ARG A 174 -3.97 -13.66 -17.73
N ARG A 175 -4.38 -14.91 -17.43
CA ARG A 175 -5.61 -15.21 -16.68
C ARG A 175 -5.46 -14.92 -15.17
N ASN A 176 -4.24 -14.84 -14.65
CA ASN A 176 -3.93 -14.57 -13.24
C ASN A 176 -3.42 -13.14 -12.95
N THR A 177 -3.44 -12.22 -13.93
CA THR A 177 -2.95 -10.84 -13.76
C THR A 177 -4.04 -9.78 -13.54
N GLU A 178 -5.21 -10.15 -13.02
CA GLU A 178 -6.06 -9.15 -12.34
C GLU A 178 -5.43 -8.88 -10.96
N VAL A 179 -4.43 -8.00 -10.96
CA VAL A 179 -3.71 -7.53 -9.76
C VAL A 179 -4.74 -7.01 -8.75
N ALA A 180 -4.72 -7.59 -7.54
CA ALA A 180 -5.58 -7.18 -6.43
C ALA A 180 -5.51 -5.66 -6.24
N VAL A 181 -6.67 -5.04 -6.04
CA VAL A 181 -6.74 -3.59 -5.88
C VAL A 181 -6.37 -3.24 -4.45
N GLU A 182 -5.09 -2.94 -4.23
CA GLU A 182 -4.54 -2.63 -2.91
C GLU A 182 -4.66 -1.14 -2.53
N SER A 183 -5.15 -0.27 -3.41
CA SER A 183 -5.34 1.14 -3.12
C SER A 183 -6.60 1.74 -3.75
N ILE A 184 -7.35 2.52 -2.97
CA ILE A 184 -8.62 3.11 -3.38
C ILE A 184 -8.76 4.56 -2.91
N ALA A 185 -9.30 5.41 -3.78
CA ALA A 185 -9.84 6.72 -3.41
C ALA A 185 -11.37 6.67 -3.51
N VAL A 186 -12.07 7.15 -2.48
CA VAL A 186 -13.52 7.32 -2.51
C VAL A 186 -13.82 8.80 -2.71
N LEU A 187 -14.27 9.18 -3.90
CA LEU A 187 -14.58 10.58 -4.19
C LEU A 187 -15.86 11.02 -3.48
N PRO A 188 -16.00 12.32 -3.14
CA PRO A 188 -17.24 12.85 -2.60
C PRO A 188 -18.40 12.51 -3.52
N PHE A 189 -19.44 11.88 -2.97
CA PHE A 189 -20.62 11.56 -3.76
C PHE A 189 -21.31 12.86 -4.17
N GLU A 190 -21.87 12.88 -5.37
CA GLU A 190 -22.58 14.04 -5.87
C GLU A 190 -24.01 14.05 -5.35
N ASN A 191 -24.47 15.20 -4.84
CA ASN A 191 -25.86 15.42 -4.51
C ASN A 191 -26.64 15.84 -5.77
N GLN A 192 -27.48 14.95 -6.29
CA GLN A 192 -28.38 15.19 -7.42
C GLN A 192 -29.80 15.59 -6.99
N SER A 193 -30.03 15.76 -5.70
CA SER A 193 -31.35 16.10 -5.14
C SER A 193 -31.73 17.57 -5.38
N HIS A 194 -30.76 18.42 -5.76
CA HIS A 194 -30.92 19.88 -5.88
C HIS A 194 -31.37 20.58 -4.58
N ASP A 195 -31.28 19.88 -3.44
CA ASP A 195 -31.54 20.40 -2.10
C ASP A 195 -30.23 20.42 -1.30
N PRO A 196 -29.71 21.61 -0.92
CA PRO A 196 -28.54 21.72 -0.06
C PRO A 196 -28.69 21.01 1.29
N ASN A 197 -29.93 20.80 1.76
CA ASN A 197 -30.18 20.07 3.00
C ASN A 197 -29.91 18.56 2.87
N SER A 198 -29.70 18.04 1.66
CA SER A 198 -29.33 16.64 1.42
C SER A 198 -27.80 16.43 1.32
N ASP A 199 -26.98 17.48 1.38
CA ASP A 199 -25.52 17.37 1.27
C ASP A 199 -24.90 16.51 2.37
N TYR A 200 -25.50 16.48 3.56
CA TYR A 200 -25.05 15.61 4.66
C TYR A 200 -25.16 14.13 4.30
N LEU A 201 -26.10 13.74 3.43
CA LEU A 201 -26.24 12.36 2.98
C LEU A 201 -25.07 12.00 2.06
N SER A 202 -24.81 12.82 1.05
CA SER A 202 -23.69 12.58 0.13
C SER A 202 -22.35 12.55 0.87
N ASP A 203 -22.09 13.51 1.75
CA ASP A 203 -20.83 13.57 2.49
C ASP A 203 -20.73 12.45 3.54
N GLY A 204 -21.83 12.19 4.24
CA GLY A 204 -21.92 11.19 5.28
C GLY A 204 -21.74 9.76 4.75
N VAL A 205 -22.37 9.43 3.62
CA VAL A 205 -22.20 8.13 2.96
C VAL A 205 -20.78 7.95 2.47
N THR A 206 -20.21 8.95 1.77
CA THR A 206 -18.80 8.92 1.35
C THR A 206 -17.86 8.66 2.52
N GLU A 207 -18.01 9.42 3.61
CA GLU A 207 -17.12 9.27 4.77
C GLU A 207 -17.30 7.93 5.48
N SER A 208 -18.52 7.40 5.53
CA SER A 208 -18.82 6.11 6.14
C SER A 208 -18.20 4.97 5.35
N ILE A 209 -18.25 5.02 4.01
CA ILE A 209 -17.55 4.06 3.14
C ILE A 209 -16.04 4.15 3.37
N ILE A 210 -15.46 5.35 3.40
CA ILE A 210 -14.02 5.53 3.71
C ILE A 210 -13.67 4.87 5.04
N ASN A 211 -14.47 5.10 6.09
CA ASN A 211 -14.22 4.53 7.42
C ASN A 211 -14.35 3.00 7.43
N SER A 212 -15.33 2.42 6.73
CA SER A 212 -15.48 0.97 6.60
C SER A 212 -14.30 0.34 5.87
N LEU A 213 -13.87 0.93 4.75
CA LEU A 213 -12.76 0.41 3.95
C LEU A 213 -11.41 0.56 4.66
N THR A 214 -11.24 1.60 5.49
CA THR A 214 -10.00 1.82 6.26
C THR A 214 -9.75 0.72 7.30
N GLN A 215 -10.78 -0.04 7.69
CA GLN A 215 -10.64 -1.16 8.62
C GLN A 215 -9.97 -2.40 7.98
N LEU A 216 -9.74 -2.38 6.67
CA LEU A 216 -9.12 -3.46 5.91
C LEU A 216 -7.58 -3.30 5.94
N PRO A 217 -6.83 -4.24 6.53
CA PRO A 217 -5.39 -4.07 6.78
C PRO A 217 -4.53 -4.04 5.50
N ASN A 218 -5.03 -4.61 4.40
CA ASN A 218 -4.32 -4.71 3.12
C ASN A 218 -4.88 -3.77 2.04
N LEU A 219 -5.62 -2.73 2.44
CA LEU A 219 -6.19 -1.75 1.53
C LEU A 219 -5.75 -0.33 1.92
N LYS A 220 -4.94 0.29 1.08
CA LYS A 220 -4.60 1.71 1.21
C LYS A 220 -5.81 2.56 0.80
N VAL A 221 -6.44 3.21 1.76
CA VAL A 221 -7.55 4.14 1.52
C VAL A 221 -7.03 5.58 1.57
N ILE A 222 -7.34 6.39 0.56
CA ILE A 222 -6.98 7.81 0.57
C ILE A 222 -7.82 8.56 1.60
N ALA A 223 -7.14 9.37 2.42
CA ALA A 223 -7.77 10.12 3.50
C ALA A 223 -8.88 11.05 2.98
N ARG A 224 -9.95 11.17 3.79
CA ARG A 224 -11.09 12.05 3.52
C ARG A 224 -10.67 13.47 3.15
N SER A 225 -9.75 14.08 3.89
CA SER A 225 -9.27 15.45 3.62
C SER A 225 -8.67 15.62 2.22
N SER A 226 -8.01 14.58 1.70
CA SER A 226 -7.38 14.60 0.38
C SER A 226 -8.39 14.46 -0.75
N VAL A 227 -9.42 13.64 -0.61
CA VAL A 227 -10.46 13.46 -1.64
C VAL A 227 -11.51 14.57 -1.63
N PHE A 228 -11.81 15.17 -0.46
CA PHE A 228 -12.80 16.24 -0.36
C PHE A 228 -12.38 17.56 -1.01
N ARG A 229 -11.10 17.74 -1.38
CA ARG A 229 -10.65 18.88 -2.18
C ARG A 229 -11.24 18.91 -3.60
N TYR A 230 -11.81 17.79 -4.04
CA TYR A 230 -12.48 17.62 -5.33
C TYR A 230 -14.00 17.82 -5.23
N LYS A 231 -14.57 18.00 -4.03
CA LYS A 231 -16.02 18.23 -3.86
C LYS A 231 -16.45 19.47 -4.66
N GLY A 232 -17.53 19.33 -5.41
CA GLY A 232 -18.12 20.41 -6.22
C GLY A 232 -17.30 20.81 -7.45
N LYS A 233 -16.28 20.04 -7.82
CA LYS A 233 -15.51 20.24 -9.05
C LYS A 233 -15.92 19.17 -10.06
N GLU A 234 -16.09 19.57 -11.32
CA GLU A 234 -16.23 18.63 -12.42
C GLU A 234 -14.85 18.05 -12.74
N THR A 235 -14.61 16.81 -12.33
CA THR A 235 -13.30 16.16 -12.45
C THR A 235 -13.43 14.78 -13.06
N ASP A 236 -12.52 14.43 -13.97
CA ASP A 236 -12.36 13.07 -14.47
C ASP A 236 -11.87 12.14 -13.34
N PRO A 237 -12.66 11.14 -12.92
CA PRO A 237 -12.26 10.20 -11.86
C PRO A 237 -10.94 9.48 -12.15
N PHE A 238 -10.63 9.21 -13.42
CA PHE A 238 -9.39 8.54 -13.79
C PHE A 238 -8.18 9.46 -13.63
N ALA A 239 -8.32 10.74 -13.97
CA ALA A 239 -7.29 11.75 -13.72
C ALA A 239 -7.04 11.93 -12.21
N VAL A 240 -8.11 12.02 -11.41
CA VAL A 240 -8.00 12.10 -9.94
C VAL A 240 -7.32 10.86 -9.36
N GLY A 241 -7.68 9.67 -9.84
CA GLY A 241 -7.05 8.43 -9.42
C GLY A 241 -5.54 8.39 -9.70
N LYS A 242 -5.11 8.88 -10.86
CA LYS A 242 -3.69 9.00 -11.22
C LYS A 242 -2.97 10.01 -10.33
N GLU A 243 -3.58 11.17 -10.08
CA GLU A 243 -3.01 12.21 -9.23
C GLU A 243 -2.85 11.73 -7.77
N LEU A 244 -3.82 10.99 -7.25
CA LEU A 244 -3.80 10.41 -5.91
C LEU A 244 -2.95 9.14 -5.80
N GLY A 245 -2.47 8.60 -6.93
CA GLY A 245 -1.66 7.39 -6.97
C GLY A 245 -2.40 6.15 -6.45
N VAL A 246 -3.65 5.97 -6.87
CA VAL A 246 -4.49 4.82 -6.49
C VAL A 246 -4.79 3.90 -7.66
N ARG A 247 -5.01 2.62 -7.36
CA ARG A 247 -5.38 1.58 -8.32
C ARG A 247 -6.85 1.65 -8.70
N ALA A 248 -7.72 2.02 -7.75
CA ALA A 248 -9.14 2.21 -8.00
C ALA A 248 -9.70 3.51 -7.44
N VAL A 249 -10.80 3.95 -8.04
CA VAL A 249 -11.59 5.10 -7.61
C VAL A 249 -13.04 4.66 -7.48
N LEU A 250 -13.65 4.95 -6.32
CA LEU A 250 -15.09 4.84 -6.13
C LEU A 250 -15.72 6.20 -6.37
N THR A 251 -16.70 6.24 -7.26
CA THR A 251 -17.58 7.40 -7.47
C THR A 251 -19.00 7.03 -7.07
N GLY A 252 -19.80 8.05 -6.78
CA GLY A 252 -21.20 7.83 -6.50
C GLY A 252 -22.04 9.09 -6.56
N ARG A 253 -23.34 8.88 -6.68
CA ARG A 253 -24.35 9.94 -6.76
C ARG A 253 -25.51 9.58 -5.85
N ILE A 254 -26.06 10.57 -5.17
CA ILE A 254 -27.21 10.41 -4.29
C ILE A 254 -28.30 11.37 -4.74
N MET A 255 -29.51 10.82 -4.90
CA MET A 255 -30.73 11.59 -5.14
C MET A 255 -31.76 11.22 -4.08
N GLN A 256 -32.15 12.20 -3.27
CA GLN A 256 -33.23 12.08 -2.31
C GLN A 256 -34.50 12.69 -2.87
N ARG A 257 -35.62 11.99 -2.70
CA ARG A 257 -36.96 12.49 -3.06
C ARG A 257 -37.94 12.11 -1.95
N GLY A 258 -38.19 13.07 -1.04
CA GLY A 258 -38.93 12.83 0.19
C GLY A 258 -38.17 11.84 1.10
N ASP A 259 -38.82 10.75 1.45
CA ASP A 259 -38.24 9.68 2.28
C ASP A 259 -37.47 8.62 1.48
N SER A 260 -37.50 8.69 0.15
CA SER A 260 -36.77 7.75 -0.71
C SER A 260 -35.41 8.31 -1.12
N ILE A 261 -34.40 7.45 -1.14
CA ILE A 261 -33.06 7.73 -1.63
C ILE A 261 -32.69 6.75 -2.75
N VAL A 262 -32.04 7.30 -3.76
CA VAL A 262 -31.40 6.54 -4.83
C VAL A 262 -29.91 6.80 -4.75
N ILE A 263 -29.14 5.74 -4.55
CA ILE A 263 -27.67 5.79 -4.53
C ILE A 263 -27.15 5.01 -5.72
N SER A 264 -26.38 5.65 -6.58
CA SER A 264 -25.65 5.00 -7.68
C SER A 264 -24.17 5.03 -7.37
N THR A 265 -23.49 3.89 -7.47
CA THR A 265 -22.05 3.78 -7.18
C THR A 265 -21.33 3.04 -8.29
N GLU A 266 -20.10 3.47 -8.59
CA GLU A 266 -19.25 2.86 -9.60
C GLU A 266 -17.83 2.72 -9.05
N LEU A 267 -17.24 1.53 -9.22
CA LEU A 267 -15.85 1.24 -8.89
C LEU A 267 -15.05 1.17 -10.18
N LEU A 268 -14.06 2.05 -10.30
CA LEU A 268 -13.27 2.26 -11.51
C LEU A 268 -11.83 1.81 -11.29
N ASP A 269 -11.28 1.09 -12.27
CA ASP A 269 -9.87 0.75 -12.37
C ASP A 269 -9.11 1.86 -13.12
N VAL A 270 -8.16 2.49 -12.43
CA VAL A 270 -7.41 3.66 -12.92
C VAL A 270 -6.38 3.30 -13.99
N ARG A 271 -5.81 2.09 -13.95
CA ARG A 271 -4.74 1.66 -14.87
C ARG A 271 -5.31 1.27 -16.23
N GLU A 272 -6.45 0.57 -16.20
CA GLU A 272 -7.09 0.00 -17.39
C GLU A 272 -8.23 0.86 -17.90
N ASN A 273 -8.56 1.96 -17.21
CA ASN A 273 -9.63 2.88 -17.56
C ASN A 273 -10.97 2.15 -17.75
N LYS A 274 -11.27 1.23 -16.82
CA LYS A 274 -12.37 0.27 -16.91
C LYS A 274 -13.21 0.32 -15.64
N GLN A 275 -14.54 0.22 -15.77
CA GLN A 275 -15.41 -0.02 -14.64
C GLN A 275 -15.31 -1.48 -14.18
N LEU A 276 -14.94 -1.69 -12.92
CA LEU A 276 -14.89 -3.00 -12.28
C LEU A 276 -16.28 -3.44 -11.84
N TRP A 277 -17.06 -2.50 -11.31
CA TRP A 277 -18.39 -2.74 -10.77
C TRP A 277 -19.22 -1.46 -10.77
N GLY A 278 -20.54 -1.59 -10.80
CA GLY A 278 -21.44 -0.50 -10.47
C GLY A 278 -22.84 -1.02 -10.19
N GLU A 279 -23.54 -0.33 -9.29
CA GLU A 279 -24.83 -0.76 -8.76
C GLU A 279 -25.69 0.45 -8.42
N GLN A 280 -27.00 0.23 -8.34
CA GLN A 280 -27.96 1.24 -7.94
C GLN A 280 -28.89 0.70 -6.86
N TYR A 281 -28.98 1.44 -5.76
CA TYR A 281 -29.81 1.12 -4.61
C TYR A 281 -30.95 2.13 -4.52
N SER A 282 -32.18 1.63 -4.45
CA SER A 282 -33.38 2.44 -4.22
C SER A 282 -34.01 1.98 -2.90
N LYS A 283 -33.93 2.83 -1.88
CA LYS A 283 -34.33 2.51 -0.50
C LYS A 283 -34.90 3.73 0.20
N LYS A 284 -35.41 3.56 1.43
CA LYS A 284 -35.79 4.68 2.28
C LYS A 284 -34.58 5.28 2.99
N VAL A 285 -34.67 6.54 3.41
CA VAL A 285 -33.63 7.18 4.25
C VAL A 285 -33.44 6.39 5.54
N SER A 286 -34.51 5.84 6.12
CA SER A 286 -34.44 4.96 7.30
C SER A 286 -33.65 3.67 7.07
N ASP A 287 -33.41 3.28 5.82
CA ASP A 287 -32.64 2.08 5.48
C ASP A 287 -31.18 2.43 5.12
N LEU A 288 -30.78 3.70 5.24
CA LEU A 288 -29.47 4.20 4.82
C LEU A 288 -28.30 3.41 5.42
N LEU A 289 -28.43 3.02 6.69
CA LEU A 289 -27.44 2.19 7.38
C LEU A 289 -27.27 0.83 6.68
N SER A 290 -28.37 0.21 6.24
CA SER A 290 -28.29 -1.08 5.52
C SER A 290 -27.59 -0.91 4.17
N VAL A 291 -27.93 0.14 3.43
CA VAL A 291 -27.35 0.42 2.09
C VAL A 291 -25.86 0.67 2.17
N GLN A 292 -25.40 1.43 3.18
CA GLN A 292 -23.98 1.68 3.37
C GLN A 292 -23.19 0.37 3.61
N ARG A 293 -23.74 -0.56 4.38
CA ARG A 293 -23.12 -1.88 4.62
C ARG A 293 -23.06 -2.70 3.35
N ASP A 294 -24.15 -2.74 2.58
CA ASP A 294 -24.22 -3.47 1.32
C ASP A 294 -23.17 -2.94 0.34
N ILE A 295 -23.10 -1.61 0.18
CA ILE A 295 -22.08 -0.95 -0.65
C ILE A 295 -20.66 -1.31 -0.20
N ALA A 296 -20.35 -1.19 1.10
CA ALA A 296 -19.00 -1.48 1.60
C ALA A 296 -18.61 -2.96 1.37
N LYS A 297 -19.55 -3.88 1.59
CA LYS A 297 -19.35 -5.31 1.39
C LYS A 297 -19.16 -5.66 -0.09
N GLU A 298 -19.98 -5.09 -0.97
CA GLU A 298 -19.90 -5.32 -2.41
C GLU A 298 -18.62 -4.73 -3.01
N ILE A 299 -18.22 -3.51 -2.61
CA ILE A 299 -16.92 -2.93 -2.99
C ILE A 299 -15.79 -3.88 -2.59
N THR A 300 -15.80 -4.34 -1.35
CA THR A 300 -14.76 -5.23 -0.83
C THR A 300 -14.67 -6.54 -1.64
N GLY A 301 -15.82 -7.13 -2.00
CA GLY A 301 -15.87 -8.31 -2.86
C GLY A 301 -15.35 -8.04 -4.27
N ASN A 302 -15.71 -6.90 -4.86
CA ASN A 302 -15.31 -6.52 -6.22
C ASN A 302 -13.84 -6.06 -6.32
N LEU A 303 -13.24 -5.56 -5.24
CA LEU A 303 -11.81 -5.28 -5.15
C LEU A 303 -10.95 -6.57 -5.15
N ARG A 304 -11.61 -7.74 -5.01
CA ARG A 304 -11.00 -9.08 -4.95
C ARG A 304 -9.88 -9.17 -3.92
N LEU A 305 -10.07 -8.47 -2.80
CA LEU A 305 -9.18 -8.56 -1.64
C LEU A 305 -9.27 -9.99 -1.09
N THR A 306 -8.12 -10.61 -0.83
CA THR A 306 -8.11 -11.85 -0.06
C THR A 306 -8.37 -11.48 1.39
N LEU A 307 -9.60 -11.71 1.85
CA LEU A 307 -10.01 -11.44 3.22
C LEU A 307 -10.24 -12.74 3.98
N SER A 308 -9.70 -12.81 5.18
CA SER A 308 -10.07 -13.74 6.24
C SER A 308 -11.50 -13.47 6.73
N GLY A 309 -12.13 -14.48 7.35
CA GLY A 309 -13.48 -14.34 7.90
C GLY A 309 -13.61 -13.22 8.94
N GLU A 310 -12.55 -12.97 9.73
CA GLU A 310 -12.51 -11.88 10.70
C GLU A 310 -12.49 -10.49 10.03
N GLU A 311 -11.75 -10.33 8.93
CA GLU A 311 -11.70 -9.09 8.16
C GLU A 311 -13.05 -8.78 7.49
N GLN A 312 -13.77 -9.80 7.00
CA GLN A 312 -15.12 -9.64 6.46
C GLN A 312 -16.11 -9.15 7.53
N SER A 313 -15.98 -9.62 8.78
CA SER A 313 -16.80 -9.13 9.89
C SER A 313 -16.47 -7.69 10.30
N ARG A 314 -15.22 -7.22 10.09
CA ARG A 314 -14.83 -5.83 10.39
C ARG A 314 -15.47 -4.81 9.43
N VAL A 315 -15.57 -5.14 8.14
CA VAL A 315 -16.25 -4.27 7.15
C VAL A 315 -17.73 -4.06 7.49
N GLY A 316 -18.37 -5.09 8.07
CA GLY A 316 -19.75 -5.04 8.52
C GLY A 316 -19.96 -4.49 9.93
N LYS A 317 -18.90 -4.08 10.65
CA LYS A 317 -19.03 -3.57 12.01
C LYS A 317 -19.69 -2.19 12.00
N HIS A 318 -20.87 -2.09 12.61
CA HIS A 318 -21.61 -0.84 12.80
C HIS A 318 -21.65 -0.46 14.29
N TYR A 319 -21.73 0.84 14.55
CA TYR A 319 -21.73 1.41 15.90
C TYR A 319 -23.14 1.63 16.46
N THR A 320 -24.18 1.40 15.65
CA THR A 320 -25.60 1.56 16.00
C THR A 320 -26.44 0.63 15.13
N ASP A 321 -27.61 0.23 15.62
CA ASP A 321 -28.68 -0.43 14.85
C ASP A 321 -29.88 0.52 14.62
N ASN A 322 -29.84 1.73 15.19
CA ASN A 322 -30.88 2.73 15.07
C ASN A 322 -30.61 3.66 13.88
N ALA A 323 -31.42 3.55 12.83
CA ALA A 323 -31.29 4.35 11.62
C ALA A 323 -31.44 5.86 11.84
N GLU A 324 -32.31 6.26 12.77
CA GLU A 324 -32.53 7.67 13.10
C GLU A 324 -31.32 8.24 13.86
N ALA A 325 -30.78 7.49 14.83
CA ALA A 325 -29.54 7.85 15.51
C ALA A 325 -28.38 7.99 14.51
N TYR A 326 -28.29 7.08 13.55
CA TYR A 326 -27.29 7.14 12.49
C TYR A 326 -27.46 8.37 11.59
N GLN A 327 -28.69 8.71 11.19
CA GLN A 327 -28.97 9.90 10.40
C GLN A 327 -28.56 11.18 11.13
N LEU A 328 -28.94 11.30 12.41
CA LEU A 328 -28.53 12.41 13.28
C LEU A 328 -27.01 12.49 13.42
N TYR A 329 -26.34 11.34 13.56
CA TYR A 329 -24.89 11.26 13.57
C TYR A 329 -24.26 11.80 12.27
N LEU A 330 -24.77 11.43 11.09
CA LEU A 330 -24.28 11.94 9.82
C LEU A 330 -24.48 13.46 9.69
N GLN A 331 -25.61 13.98 10.17
CA GLN A 331 -25.85 15.43 10.23
C GLN A 331 -24.83 16.12 11.15
N GLY A 332 -24.58 15.57 12.33
CA GLY A 332 -23.54 16.06 13.24
C GLY A 332 -22.16 16.08 12.58
N ARG A 333 -21.78 15.00 11.89
CA ARG A 333 -20.51 14.92 11.14
C ARG A 333 -20.42 15.96 10.04
N PHE A 334 -21.52 16.21 9.32
CA PHE A 334 -21.56 17.21 8.26
C PHE A 334 -21.29 18.62 8.80
N TYR A 335 -21.97 19.01 9.89
CA TYR A 335 -21.75 20.32 10.51
C TYR A 335 -20.36 20.41 11.14
N TRP A 336 -19.89 19.37 11.82
CA TRP A 336 -18.52 19.31 12.37
C TRP A 336 -17.46 19.59 11.30
N ASN A 337 -17.65 19.07 10.09
CA ASN A 337 -16.70 19.20 8.99
C ASN A 337 -16.71 20.59 8.31
N LYS A 338 -17.70 21.46 8.59
CA LYS A 338 -17.69 22.86 8.10
C LYS A 338 -16.65 23.71 8.83
N ARG A 339 -16.23 23.32 10.03
CA ARG A 339 -15.17 23.95 10.81
C ARG A 339 -15.40 25.43 11.13
N THR A 340 -16.66 25.84 11.29
CA THR A 340 -17.03 27.17 11.81
C THR A 340 -17.57 27.06 13.23
N GLU A 341 -17.49 28.13 14.02
CA GLU A 341 -17.97 28.16 15.41
C GLU A 341 -19.44 27.75 15.51
N ASP A 342 -20.32 28.38 14.73
CA ASP A 342 -21.75 28.05 14.68
C ASP A 342 -21.99 26.58 14.29
N SER A 343 -21.20 26.05 13.34
CA SER A 343 -21.35 24.67 12.89
C SER A 343 -20.99 23.65 13.98
N TYR A 344 -20.06 23.97 14.89
CA TYR A 344 -19.75 23.08 15.98
C TYR A 344 -20.89 22.98 17.00
N GLN A 345 -21.60 24.08 17.27
CA GLN A 345 -22.77 24.05 18.15
C GLN A 345 -23.87 23.17 17.56
N THR A 346 -24.20 23.39 16.28
CA THR A 346 -25.18 22.54 15.57
C THR A 346 -24.73 21.07 15.54
N ALA A 347 -23.44 20.80 15.35
CA ALA A 347 -22.92 19.44 15.38
C ALA A 347 -23.12 18.78 16.75
N ILE A 348 -22.85 19.49 17.85
CA ILE A 348 -23.06 19.02 19.22
C ILE A 348 -24.53 18.66 19.46
N GLU A 349 -25.47 19.50 19.00
CA GLU A 349 -26.91 19.22 19.12
C GLU A 349 -27.30 17.93 18.40
N PHE A 350 -26.87 17.76 17.15
CA PHE A 350 -27.13 16.53 16.40
C PHE A 350 -26.51 15.30 17.05
N PHE A 351 -25.28 15.40 17.57
CA PHE A 351 -24.66 14.28 18.28
C PHE A 351 -25.37 13.94 19.59
N ARG A 352 -25.87 14.93 20.34
CA ARG A 352 -26.69 14.68 21.53
C ARG A 352 -27.99 13.96 21.18
N HIS A 353 -28.71 14.43 20.17
CA HIS A 353 -29.91 13.75 19.72
C HIS A 353 -29.62 12.32 19.23
N ALA A 354 -28.48 12.10 18.56
CA ALA A 354 -28.08 10.74 18.15
C ALA A 354 -27.89 9.82 19.37
N ILE A 355 -27.20 10.28 20.42
CA ILE A 355 -27.02 9.54 21.67
C ILE A 355 -28.36 9.33 22.38
N GLU A 356 -29.25 10.32 22.40
CA GLU A 356 -30.58 10.15 23.03
C GLU A 356 -31.43 9.09 22.32
N ARG A 357 -31.25 8.90 21.00
CA ARG A 357 -31.95 7.87 20.22
C ARG A 357 -31.32 6.48 20.35
N ASP A 358 -30.02 6.40 20.63
CA ASP A 358 -29.29 5.14 20.85
C ASP A 358 -28.20 5.35 21.94
N PRO A 359 -28.58 5.25 23.24
CA PRO A 359 -27.74 5.66 24.39
C PRO A 359 -26.50 4.83 24.68
#